data_AF-A0A0P1II30-F1
#
_entry.id   AF-A0A0P1II30-F1
#
_cell.length_a   1.000
_cell.length_b   1.000
_cell.length_c   1.000
_cell.angle_alpha   90.00
_cell.angle_beta   90.00
_cell.angle_gamma   90.00
#
_symmetry.space_group_name_H-M   'P 1'
#
loop_
_entity.id
_entity.type
_entity.pdbx_description
1 polymer ?
#
loop_
_entity_poly.entity_id
_entity_poly.type
_entity_poly.pdbx_seq_one_letter_code
_entity_poly.pdbx_strand_id
1 'polypeptide(L)'
;MTDTTQNPEAARWNYHPDGPVGLNPLFNWPPRPAAVLKWYSGAWLQLTSLTLCLVLAVTAYVFFFPALETMKSFAPGWMFRIWLLNMVPQILVAGSLHWWLYMRKGQGMYTKFDRRDLTRSNGTFTFRNQVWDNIWWTLGSAMSVATVYQWIIFWAMANGYVPTVTWASAPVWFVIWLALIPMWSGLHFYWVHRLEHHPRLYKHVHAVHHRNVNTGPWSGISNHWYENLLYFTTYFIHLIVPSHPLHLLFHAYFQQVSPVLSHSGFEKLRARETDAARAGDFFHQLHHRYFECNYGTSEIPFDKWFGTYHDGSAEATTRTRAFKKQMYT
;
A
#
# COMPACT_ATOMS: atom_id res chain seq x y z
N MET A 1 -29.93 9.52 14.15
CA MET A 1 -30.04 8.67 12.95
C MET A 1 -30.16 9.62 11.79
N THR A 2 -29.08 9.87 11.06
CA THR A 2 -29.11 10.68 9.84
C THR A 2 -29.64 9.80 8.72
N ASP A 3 -30.70 10.28 8.08
CA ASP A 3 -31.41 9.63 7.00
C ASP A 3 -30.45 9.35 5.83
N THR A 4 -30.09 8.08 5.62
CA THR A 4 -29.14 7.62 4.60
C THR A 4 -29.76 7.58 3.19
N THR A 5 -30.98 8.07 3.01
CA THR A 5 -31.76 7.83 1.78
C THR A 5 -31.42 8.72 0.59
N GLN A 6 -30.41 9.60 0.68
CA GLN A 6 -29.77 10.18 -0.51
C GLN A 6 -28.40 10.77 -0.15
N ASN A 7 -27.36 9.95 0.02
CA ASN A 7 -25.98 10.46 -0.02
C ASN A 7 -25.64 10.79 -1.50
N PRO A 8 -25.64 12.07 -1.94
CA PRO A 8 -25.33 12.40 -3.34
C PRO A 8 -23.91 12.00 -3.74
N GLU A 9 -23.02 11.75 -2.77
CA GLU A 9 -21.70 11.20 -3.03
C GLU A 9 -21.78 9.75 -3.51
N ALA A 10 -22.64 8.92 -2.91
CA ALA A 10 -22.78 7.51 -3.28
C ALA A 10 -23.15 7.32 -4.77
N ALA A 11 -23.97 8.22 -5.34
CA ALA A 11 -24.37 8.17 -6.75
C ALA A 11 -23.19 8.29 -7.74
N ARG A 12 -22.07 8.89 -7.32
CA ARG A 12 -20.87 9.08 -8.15
C ARG A 12 -20.09 7.78 -8.37
N TRP A 13 -20.27 6.80 -7.50
CA TRP A 13 -19.55 5.54 -7.50
C TRP A 13 -20.40 4.44 -8.15
N ASN A 14 -19.74 3.46 -8.75
CA ASN A 14 -20.39 2.20 -9.10
C ASN A 14 -20.69 1.41 -7.82
N TYR A 15 -19.69 1.30 -6.95
CA TYR A 15 -19.80 0.69 -5.63
C TYR A 15 -19.33 1.70 -4.59
N HIS A 16 -20.21 1.94 -3.62
CA HIS A 16 -19.93 2.70 -2.42
C HIS A 16 -20.25 1.77 -1.24
N PRO A 17 -19.34 1.57 -0.27
CA PRO A 17 -19.63 0.76 0.91
C PRO A 17 -20.86 1.24 1.67
N ASP A 18 -21.57 0.32 2.32
CA ASP A 18 -22.74 0.63 3.15
C ASP A 18 -22.29 1.31 4.45
N GLY A 19 -22.20 2.65 4.41
CA GLY A 19 -21.83 3.49 5.55
C GLY A 19 -20.46 4.17 5.42
N PRO A 20 -20.05 4.94 6.45
CA PRO A 20 -18.77 5.64 6.46
C PRO A 20 -17.61 4.65 6.57
N VAL A 21 -16.50 4.98 5.91
CA VAL A 21 -15.26 4.18 5.96
C VAL A 21 -14.78 4.00 7.40
N GLY A 22 -14.81 2.77 7.93
CA GLY A 22 -14.39 2.51 9.31
C GLY A 22 -12.88 2.74 9.53
N LEU A 23 -12.53 3.23 10.73
CA LEU A 23 -11.15 3.32 11.22
C LEU A 23 -10.90 2.27 12.30
N ASN A 24 -9.63 1.96 12.54
CA ASN A 24 -9.22 0.99 13.55
C ASN A 24 -9.86 1.29 14.94
N PRO A 25 -10.69 0.38 15.48
CA PRO A 25 -11.40 0.59 16.72
C PRO A 25 -10.51 0.60 17.96
N LEU A 26 -9.23 0.25 17.84
CA LEU A 26 -8.23 0.37 18.90
C LEU A 26 -8.16 1.80 19.47
N PHE A 27 -8.41 2.80 18.63
CA PHE A 27 -8.33 4.22 18.99
C PHE A 27 -9.68 4.83 19.38
N ASN A 28 -10.73 4.02 19.55
CA ASN A 28 -12.03 4.51 19.99
C ASN A 28 -12.08 4.68 21.51
N TRP A 29 -12.71 5.77 21.95
CA TRP A 29 -13.09 5.97 23.35
C TRP A 29 -14.62 6.02 23.48
N PRO A 30 -15.25 5.27 24.40
CA PRO A 30 -14.61 4.31 25.31
C PRO A 30 -14.06 3.07 24.57
N PRO A 31 -13.05 2.35 25.13
CA PRO A 31 -12.45 1.19 24.48
C PRO A 31 -13.49 0.10 24.22
N ARG A 32 -13.39 -0.58 23.07
CA ARG A 32 -14.31 -1.65 22.66
C ARG A 32 -13.53 -2.95 22.34
N PRO A 33 -13.10 -3.73 23.34
CA PRO A 33 -12.20 -4.87 23.14
C PRO A 33 -12.69 -5.89 22.10
N ALA A 34 -13.99 -6.20 22.09
CA ALA A 34 -14.57 -7.12 21.11
C ALA A 34 -14.44 -6.61 19.65
N ALA A 35 -14.58 -5.29 19.45
CA ALA A 35 -14.41 -4.69 18.13
C ALA A 35 -12.94 -4.70 17.69
N VAL A 36 -12.01 -4.47 18.63
CA VAL A 36 -10.56 -4.56 18.39
C VAL A 36 -10.18 -5.99 18.00
N LEU A 37 -10.62 -6.99 18.76
CA LEU A 37 -10.34 -8.39 18.46
C LEU A 37 -10.86 -8.78 17.07
N LYS A 38 -12.11 -8.40 16.75
CA LYS A 38 -12.72 -8.64 15.43
C LYS A 38 -11.96 -7.97 14.29
N TRP A 39 -11.47 -6.75 14.50
CA TRP A 39 -10.68 -6.02 13.50
C TRP A 39 -9.38 -6.76 13.17
N TYR A 40 -8.57 -7.05 14.19
CA TYR A 40 -7.29 -7.72 13.98
C TYR A 40 -7.45 -9.18 13.55
N SER A 41 -8.48 -9.90 14.01
CA SER A 41 -8.75 -11.25 13.50
C SER A 41 -9.09 -11.23 12.00
N GLY A 42 -9.84 -10.22 11.53
CA GLY A 42 -10.13 -10.05 10.10
C GLY A 42 -8.90 -9.72 9.27
N ALA A 43 -7.92 -9.02 9.84
CA ALA A 43 -6.66 -8.69 9.17
C ALA A 43 -5.73 -9.91 8.99
N TRP A 44 -5.70 -10.83 9.97
CA TRP A 44 -4.76 -11.96 9.99
C TRP A 44 -5.35 -13.31 9.56
N LEU A 45 -6.67 -13.52 9.67
CA LEU A 45 -7.31 -14.82 9.38
C LEU A 45 -7.96 -14.90 7.99
N GLN A 46 -8.10 -13.77 7.29
CA GLN A 46 -8.58 -13.73 5.91
C GLN A 46 -7.38 -13.63 4.96
N LEU A 47 -7.56 -14.00 3.69
CA LEU A 47 -6.61 -13.62 2.64
C LEU A 47 -6.67 -12.08 2.51
N THR A 48 -5.78 -11.42 3.23
CA THR A 48 -5.55 -9.98 3.18
C THR A 48 -4.18 -9.69 2.58
N SER A 49 -3.93 -8.43 2.28
CA SER A 49 -2.59 -7.97 1.92
C SER A 49 -1.53 -8.43 2.93
N LEU A 50 -1.87 -8.41 4.23
CA LEU A 50 -0.94 -8.75 5.30
C LEU A 50 -0.53 -10.22 5.27
N THR A 51 -1.51 -11.13 5.22
CA THR A 51 -1.24 -12.58 5.17
C THR A 51 -0.52 -12.96 3.90
N LEU A 52 -0.90 -12.37 2.75
CA LEU A 52 -0.23 -12.61 1.48
C LEU A 52 1.23 -12.17 1.55
N CYS A 53 1.50 -10.96 2.05
CA CYS A 53 2.86 -10.43 2.18
C CYS A 53 3.72 -11.27 3.12
N LEU A 54 3.15 -11.76 4.24
CA LEU A 54 3.87 -12.64 5.17
C LEU A 54 4.20 -13.98 4.53
N VAL A 55 3.24 -14.62 3.86
CA VAL A 55 3.45 -15.89 3.15
C VAL A 55 4.50 -15.73 2.06
N LEU A 56 4.43 -14.66 1.26
CA LEU A 56 5.45 -14.35 0.26
C LEU A 56 6.82 -14.15 0.92
N ALA A 57 6.91 -13.43 2.03
CA ALA A 57 8.17 -13.14 2.72
C ALA A 57 8.82 -14.39 3.28
N VAL A 58 8.04 -15.25 3.94
CA VAL A 58 8.52 -16.54 4.45
C VAL A 58 8.94 -17.45 3.31
N THR A 59 8.15 -17.53 2.23
CA THR A 59 8.47 -18.35 1.06
C THR A 59 9.77 -17.86 0.40
N ALA A 60 9.88 -16.55 0.17
CA ALA A 60 11.10 -15.93 -0.34
C ALA A 60 12.29 -16.21 0.57
N TYR A 61 12.14 -16.04 1.88
CA TYR A 61 13.20 -16.27 2.85
C TYR A 61 13.69 -17.72 2.87
N VAL A 62 12.78 -18.69 2.93
CA VAL A 62 13.12 -20.11 3.07
C VAL A 62 13.73 -20.68 1.80
N PHE A 63 13.17 -20.36 0.63
CA PHE A 63 13.54 -21.03 -0.61
C PHE A 63 14.49 -20.21 -1.49
N PHE A 64 14.41 -18.88 -1.41
CA PHE A 64 14.99 -18.00 -2.42
C PHE A 64 15.92 -16.92 -1.87
N PHE A 65 16.03 -16.73 -0.55
CA PHE A 65 16.88 -15.70 0.00
C PHE A 65 18.33 -16.18 0.07
N PRO A 66 19.31 -15.39 -0.42
CA PRO A 66 20.71 -15.74 -0.30
C PRO A 66 21.13 -15.76 1.18
N ALA A 67 22.12 -16.59 1.54
CA ALA A 67 22.68 -16.55 2.88
C ALA A 67 23.27 -15.15 3.17
N LEU A 68 22.96 -14.60 4.35
CA LEU A 68 23.37 -13.24 4.72
C LEU A 68 24.88 -13.04 4.63
N GLU A 69 25.67 -14.07 4.97
CA GLU A 69 27.14 -14.06 4.86
C GLU A 69 27.66 -13.73 3.45
N THR A 70 26.93 -14.11 2.39
CA THR A 70 27.32 -13.80 1.00
C THR A 70 27.18 -12.32 0.66
N MET A 71 26.53 -11.53 1.52
CA MET A 71 26.22 -10.12 1.31
C MET A 71 27.24 -9.18 1.98
N LYS A 72 28.34 -9.72 2.55
CA LYS A 72 29.43 -8.92 3.14
C LYS A 72 30.12 -8.01 2.12
N SER A 73 30.21 -8.45 0.86
CA SER A 73 30.68 -7.65 -0.28
C SER A 73 29.60 -7.56 -1.35
N PHE A 74 29.53 -6.42 -2.05
CA PHE A 74 28.63 -6.27 -3.20
C PHE A 74 29.05 -7.22 -4.31
N ALA A 75 28.15 -8.11 -4.71
CA ALA A 75 28.39 -9.09 -5.77
C ALA A 75 27.12 -9.26 -6.62
N PRO A 76 27.25 -9.32 -7.97
CA PRO A 76 26.09 -9.40 -8.86
C PRO A 76 25.13 -10.55 -8.54
N GLY A 77 25.63 -11.69 -8.05
CA GLY A 77 24.82 -12.87 -7.76
C GLY A 77 23.71 -12.65 -6.74
N TRP A 78 24.06 -12.25 -5.51
CA TRP A 78 23.05 -12.01 -4.48
C TRP A 78 22.23 -10.76 -4.76
N MET A 79 22.85 -9.72 -5.36
CA MET A 79 22.17 -8.47 -5.73
C MET A 79 21.05 -8.74 -6.75
N PHE A 80 21.35 -9.50 -7.80
CA PHE A 80 20.37 -9.93 -8.79
C PHE A 80 19.27 -10.81 -8.17
N ARG A 81 19.62 -11.67 -7.21
CA ARG A 81 18.64 -12.49 -6.50
C ARG A 81 17.67 -11.65 -5.67
N ILE A 82 18.14 -10.61 -4.98
CA ILE A 82 17.25 -9.65 -4.28
C ILE A 82 16.37 -8.89 -5.28
N TRP A 83 16.92 -8.47 -6.42
CA TRP A 83 16.12 -7.83 -7.48
C TRP A 83 14.99 -8.75 -7.98
N LEU A 84 15.29 -10.04 -8.24
CA LEU A 84 14.27 -11.04 -8.60
C LEU A 84 13.23 -11.23 -7.50
N LEU A 85 13.64 -11.22 -6.23
CA LEU A 85 12.74 -11.32 -5.09
C LEU A 85 11.74 -10.17 -5.02
N ASN A 86 12.04 -8.99 -5.57
CA ASN A 86 11.06 -7.90 -5.70
C ASN A 86 10.24 -8.01 -6.99
N MET A 87 10.91 -8.21 -8.13
CA MET A 87 10.29 -8.30 -9.45
C MET A 87 9.23 -9.37 -9.55
N VAL A 88 9.57 -10.61 -9.19
CA VAL A 88 8.74 -11.78 -9.48
C VAL A 88 7.42 -11.72 -8.71
N PRO A 89 7.39 -11.51 -7.38
CA PRO A 89 6.12 -11.36 -6.67
C PRO A 89 5.29 -10.19 -7.17
N GLN A 90 5.91 -9.04 -7.47
CA GLN A 90 5.19 -7.88 -7.98
C GLN A 90 4.52 -8.16 -9.32
N ILE A 91 5.25 -8.77 -10.27
CA ILE A 91 4.72 -9.14 -11.58
C ILE A 91 3.61 -10.17 -11.47
N LEU A 92 3.80 -11.20 -10.65
CA LEU A 92 2.81 -12.26 -10.50
C LEU A 92 1.52 -11.74 -9.85
N VAL A 93 1.61 -10.98 -8.77
CA VAL A 93 0.41 -10.50 -8.05
C VAL A 93 -0.30 -9.40 -8.85
N ALA A 94 0.42 -8.35 -9.28
CA ALA A 94 -0.21 -7.26 -10.04
C ALA A 94 -0.67 -7.72 -11.42
N GLY A 95 0.13 -8.55 -12.11
CA GLY A 95 -0.21 -9.10 -13.41
C GLY A 95 -1.43 -10.03 -13.37
N SER A 96 -1.50 -10.96 -12.41
CA SER A 96 -2.64 -11.87 -12.29
C SER A 96 -3.93 -11.15 -11.92
N LEU A 97 -3.88 -10.21 -10.97
CA LEU A 97 -5.03 -9.39 -10.61
C LEU A 97 -5.48 -8.51 -11.78
N HIS A 98 -4.55 -7.88 -12.48
CA HIS A 98 -4.88 -7.07 -13.65
C HIS A 98 -5.52 -7.90 -14.77
N TRP A 99 -4.94 -9.07 -15.06
CA TRP A 99 -5.47 -9.99 -16.06
C TRP A 99 -6.90 -10.44 -15.69
N TRP A 100 -7.13 -10.83 -14.44
CA TRP A 100 -8.44 -11.29 -14.00
C TRP A 100 -9.49 -10.18 -13.98
N LEU A 101 -9.18 -9.06 -13.32
CA LEU A 101 -10.14 -7.98 -13.05
C LEU A 101 -10.42 -7.11 -14.27
N TYR A 102 -9.39 -6.79 -15.07
CA TYR A 102 -9.51 -5.80 -16.15
C TYR A 102 -9.48 -6.40 -17.55
N MET A 103 -8.72 -7.49 -17.79
CA MET A 103 -8.67 -8.12 -19.12
C MET A 103 -9.78 -9.15 -19.31
N ARG A 104 -9.97 -10.05 -18.33
CA ARG A 104 -11.03 -11.07 -18.35
C ARG A 104 -12.36 -10.54 -17.84
N LYS A 105 -12.35 -9.44 -17.08
CA LYS A 105 -13.53 -8.91 -16.37
C LYS A 105 -14.22 -10.00 -15.54
N GLY A 106 -13.43 -10.83 -14.86
CA GLY A 106 -13.88 -12.09 -14.25
C GLY A 106 -14.94 -11.95 -13.15
N GLN A 107 -15.08 -10.76 -12.56
CA GLN A 107 -16.18 -10.42 -11.64
C GLN A 107 -17.01 -9.20 -12.11
N GLY A 108 -16.86 -8.79 -13.37
CA GLY A 108 -17.58 -7.66 -13.95
C GLY A 108 -17.46 -6.38 -13.12
N MET A 109 -18.62 -5.83 -12.74
CA MET A 109 -18.73 -4.61 -11.92
C MET A 109 -18.96 -4.91 -10.42
N TYR A 110 -18.91 -6.19 -10.02
CA TYR A 110 -19.13 -6.58 -8.63
C TYR A 110 -18.09 -5.91 -7.73
N THR A 111 -18.54 -5.00 -6.87
CA THR A 111 -17.73 -4.19 -5.95
C THR A 111 -16.65 -3.31 -6.59
N LYS A 112 -16.69 -3.09 -7.92
CA LYS A 112 -15.79 -2.14 -8.59
C LYS A 112 -16.16 -0.72 -8.16
N PHE A 113 -15.21 0.09 -7.72
CA PHE A 113 -15.52 1.44 -7.23
C PHE A 113 -15.96 2.38 -8.35
N ASP A 114 -15.19 2.47 -9.44
CA ASP A 114 -15.45 3.36 -10.57
C ASP A 114 -16.11 2.62 -11.74
N ARG A 115 -17.10 3.25 -12.37
CA ARG A 115 -17.77 2.72 -13.57
C ARG A 115 -16.82 2.63 -14.77
N ARG A 116 -15.84 3.53 -14.83
CA ARG A 116 -14.93 3.70 -15.95
C ARG A 116 -13.90 2.57 -16.00
N ASP A 117 -13.44 2.25 -17.20
CA ASP A 117 -12.27 1.39 -17.39
C ASP A 117 -10.98 2.22 -17.26
N LEU A 118 -9.83 1.54 -17.21
CA LEU A 118 -8.52 2.20 -17.14
C LEU A 118 -8.25 2.99 -18.42
N THR A 119 -7.63 4.15 -18.26
CA THR A 119 -7.54 5.17 -19.30
C THR A 119 -6.60 4.75 -20.43
N ARG A 120 -7.02 4.98 -21.68
CA ARG A 120 -6.24 4.78 -22.91
C ARG A 120 -6.29 6.03 -23.78
N SER A 121 -5.29 6.21 -24.64
CA SER A 121 -5.17 7.32 -25.59
C SER A 121 -5.19 8.72 -24.94
N ASN A 122 -4.66 8.87 -23.72
CA ASN A 122 -4.72 10.10 -22.95
C ASN A 122 -3.31 10.68 -22.69
N GLY A 123 -3.08 11.94 -23.05
CA GLY A 123 -1.77 12.61 -22.92
C GLY A 123 -1.27 12.87 -21.51
N THR A 124 -2.09 12.67 -20.47
CA THR A 124 -1.67 12.75 -19.07
C THR A 124 -0.68 11.63 -18.70
N PHE A 125 -0.74 10.47 -19.37
CA PHE A 125 0.15 9.34 -19.16
C PHE A 125 1.31 9.36 -20.17
N THR A 126 2.52 9.00 -19.75
CA THR A 126 3.74 9.08 -20.59
C THR A 126 3.60 8.25 -21.87
N PHE A 127 3.06 7.03 -21.76
CA PHE A 127 2.82 6.14 -22.90
C PHE A 127 1.42 6.28 -23.50
N ARG A 128 0.72 7.37 -23.17
CA ARG A 128 -0.71 7.61 -23.49
C ARG A 128 -1.64 6.47 -23.07
N ASN A 129 -1.21 5.61 -22.15
CA ASN A 129 -1.92 4.44 -21.67
C ASN A 129 -1.58 4.22 -20.21
N GLN A 130 -2.61 4.21 -19.37
CA GLN A 130 -2.46 4.11 -17.93
C GLN A 130 -1.75 2.82 -17.49
N VAL A 131 -2.07 1.68 -18.11
CA VAL A 131 -1.50 0.39 -17.70
C VAL A 131 0.00 0.34 -18.02
N TRP A 132 0.40 0.80 -19.22
CA TRP A 132 1.81 0.83 -19.61
C TRP A 132 2.62 1.81 -18.74
N ASP A 133 2.07 2.99 -18.44
CA ASP A 133 2.70 3.95 -17.51
C ASP A 133 2.87 3.30 -16.13
N ASN A 134 1.84 2.64 -15.64
CA ASN A 134 1.87 2.04 -14.31
C ASN A 134 2.84 0.86 -14.18
N ILE A 135 2.94 0.00 -15.20
CA ILE A 135 3.92 -1.07 -15.26
C ILE A 135 5.33 -0.48 -15.26
N TRP A 136 5.58 0.56 -16.07
CA TRP A 136 6.89 1.20 -16.16
C TRP A 136 7.32 1.84 -14.83
N TRP A 137 6.46 2.66 -14.21
CA TRP A 137 6.82 3.31 -12.95
C TRP A 137 6.93 2.33 -11.79
N THR A 138 6.10 1.29 -11.75
CA THR A 138 6.22 0.22 -10.75
C THR A 138 7.53 -0.55 -10.93
N LEU A 139 7.75 -1.17 -12.10
CA LEU A 139 8.89 -2.07 -12.31
C LEU A 139 10.21 -1.32 -12.51
N GLY A 140 10.16 -0.15 -13.14
CA GLY A 140 11.30 0.71 -13.37
C GLY A 140 11.67 1.48 -12.10
N SER A 141 10.77 2.35 -11.62
CA SER A 141 11.10 3.24 -10.50
C SER A 141 11.03 2.53 -9.15
N ALA A 142 9.86 2.01 -8.77
CA ALA A 142 9.65 1.54 -7.40
C ALA A 142 10.55 0.34 -7.06
N MET A 143 10.60 -0.64 -7.96
CA MET A 143 11.39 -1.85 -7.72
C MET A 143 12.90 -1.57 -7.74
N SER A 144 13.39 -0.64 -8.54
CA SER A 144 14.81 -0.26 -8.53
C SER A 144 15.18 0.40 -7.20
N VAL A 145 14.39 1.36 -6.73
CA VAL A 145 14.64 2.04 -5.45
C VAL A 145 14.57 1.06 -4.28
N ALA A 146 13.51 0.25 -4.20
CA ALA A 146 13.35 -0.76 -3.15
C ALA A 146 14.53 -1.74 -3.11
N THR A 147 14.95 -2.22 -4.28
CA THR A 147 16.07 -3.15 -4.43
C THR A 147 17.38 -2.55 -3.95
N VAL A 148 17.70 -1.31 -4.35
CA VAL A 148 18.93 -0.63 -3.93
C VAL A 148 18.94 -0.43 -2.41
N TYR A 149 17.82 -0.04 -1.81
CA TYR A 149 17.73 0.12 -0.36
C TYR A 149 17.91 -1.22 0.36
N GLN A 150 17.31 -2.31 -0.13
CA GLN A 150 17.53 -3.64 0.42
C GLN A 150 18.99 -4.10 0.28
N TRP A 151 19.65 -3.82 -0.86
CA TRP A 151 21.08 -4.13 -1.01
C TRP A 151 21.93 -3.46 0.07
N ILE A 152 21.70 -2.17 0.32
CA ILE A 152 22.43 -1.41 1.33
C ILE A 152 22.15 -1.96 2.73
N ILE A 153 20.88 -2.18 3.08
CA ILE A 153 20.51 -2.64 4.43
C ILE A 153 21.02 -4.06 4.68
N PHE A 154 20.86 -5.00 3.73
CA PHE A 154 21.35 -6.36 3.90
C PHE A 154 22.88 -6.43 3.97
N TRP A 155 23.57 -5.61 3.18
CA TRP A 155 25.03 -5.47 3.28
C TRP A 155 25.44 -4.95 4.67
N ALA A 156 24.75 -3.95 5.21
CA ALA A 156 25.01 -3.42 6.55
C ALA A 156 24.75 -4.49 7.64
N MET A 157 23.68 -5.27 7.51
CA MET A 157 23.37 -6.40 8.39
C MET A 157 24.46 -7.48 8.33
N ALA A 158 24.91 -7.85 7.13
CA ALA A 158 25.92 -8.91 6.92
C ALA A 158 27.30 -8.54 7.47
N ASN A 159 27.63 -7.24 7.50
CA ASN A 159 28.87 -6.74 8.07
C ASN A 159 28.78 -6.42 9.57
N GLY A 160 27.61 -6.60 10.19
CA GLY A 160 27.40 -6.29 11.61
C GLY A 160 27.41 -4.79 11.93
N TYR A 161 27.18 -3.92 10.95
CA TYR A 161 27.13 -2.46 11.15
C TYR A 161 25.83 -1.99 11.81
N VAL A 162 24.80 -2.84 11.82
CA VAL A 162 23.47 -2.55 12.37
C VAL A 162 23.03 -3.70 13.27
N PRO A 163 22.15 -3.45 14.27
CA PRO A 163 21.71 -4.50 15.17
C PRO A 163 20.88 -5.55 14.43
N THR A 164 21.31 -6.81 14.54
CA THR A 164 20.57 -7.96 14.00
C THR A 164 20.13 -8.90 15.11
N VAL A 165 19.00 -9.58 14.91
CA VAL A 165 18.47 -10.60 15.82
C VAL A 165 18.19 -11.89 15.07
N THR A 166 18.24 -13.00 15.79
CA THR A 166 17.77 -14.31 15.32
C THR A 166 16.53 -14.74 16.12
N TRP A 167 15.80 -15.73 15.60
CA TRP A 167 14.72 -16.35 16.38
C TRP A 167 15.23 -16.92 17.71
N ALA A 168 16.39 -17.58 17.70
CA ALA A 168 16.96 -18.20 18.90
C ALA A 168 17.39 -17.16 19.96
N SER A 169 17.91 -16.00 19.54
CA SER A 169 18.39 -14.98 20.47
C SER A 169 17.26 -14.13 21.07
N ALA A 170 16.17 -13.91 20.34
CA ALA A 170 15.11 -13.00 20.77
C ALA A 170 13.72 -13.38 20.20
N PRO A 171 13.16 -14.55 20.54
CA PRO A 171 11.94 -15.07 19.92
C PRO A 171 10.72 -14.17 20.16
N VAL A 172 10.59 -13.62 21.37
CA VAL A 172 9.49 -12.70 21.72
C VAL A 172 9.58 -11.41 20.90
N TRP A 173 10.76 -10.79 20.86
CA TRP A 173 10.97 -9.57 20.08
C TRP A 173 10.75 -9.80 18.58
N PHE A 174 11.16 -10.95 18.06
CA PHE A 174 10.96 -11.33 16.66
C PHE A 174 9.47 -11.30 16.28
N VAL A 175 8.60 -11.90 17.10
CA VAL A 175 7.15 -11.89 16.84
C VAL A 175 6.56 -10.48 17.00
N ILE A 176 6.95 -9.76 18.06
CA ILE A 176 6.47 -8.39 18.30
C ILE A 176 6.84 -7.49 17.12
N TRP A 177 8.08 -7.56 16.64
CA TRP A 177 8.54 -6.69 15.57
C TRP A 177 7.85 -7.00 14.24
N LEU A 178 7.63 -8.27 13.90
CA LEU A 178 6.76 -8.66 12.77
C LEU A 178 5.38 -8.01 12.86
N ALA A 179 4.75 -8.00 14.04
CA ALA A 179 3.43 -7.40 14.23
C ALA A 179 3.44 -5.86 14.15
N LEU A 180 4.54 -5.21 14.51
CA LEU A 180 4.68 -3.75 14.51
C LEU A 180 5.05 -3.16 13.15
N ILE A 181 5.65 -3.93 12.25
CA ILE A 181 6.07 -3.46 10.91
C ILE A 181 4.93 -2.78 10.13
N PRO A 182 3.70 -3.35 10.03
CA PRO A 182 2.59 -2.68 9.34
C PRO A 182 2.19 -1.35 10.00
N MET A 183 2.25 -1.27 11.33
CA MET A 183 1.95 -0.04 12.07
C MET A 183 3.03 1.03 11.81
N TRP A 184 4.30 0.64 11.82
CA TRP A 184 5.40 1.52 11.46
C TRP A 184 5.26 2.03 10.02
N SER A 185 4.97 1.13 9.09
CA SER A 185 4.73 1.43 7.67
C SER A 185 3.60 2.46 7.53
N GLY A 186 2.45 2.26 8.17
CA GLY A 186 1.33 3.21 8.13
C GLY A 186 1.66 4.56 8.78
N LEU A 187 2.45 4.58 9.86
CA LEU A 187 2.89 5.81 10.51
C LEU A 187 3.82 6.62 9.61
N HIS A 188 4.84 5.96 9.06
CA HIS A 188 5.79 6.58 8.13
C HIS A 188 5.06 7.09 6.89
N PHE A 189 4.19 6.26 6.30
CA PHE A 189 3.46 6.60 5.09
C PHE A 189 2.63 7.86 5.25
N TYR A 190 1.89 8.01 6.35
CA TYR A 190 1.08 9.22 6.59
C TYR A 190 1.89 10.52 6.46
N TRP A 191 3.08 10.56 7.07
CA TRP A 191 3.89 11.78 7.08
C TRP A 191 4.58 12.03 5.75
N VAL A 192 5.14 10.99 5.13
CA VAL A 192 5.76 11.11 3.79
C VAL A 192 4.72 11.51 2.76
N HIS A 193 3.58 10.83 2.73
CA HIS A 193 2.53 11.09 1.77
C HIS A 193 1.92 12.48 1.96
N ARG A 194 1.66 12.91 3.20
CA ARG A 194 1.17 14.27 3.47
C ARG A 194 2.18 15.34 3.03
N LEU A 195 3.49 15.10 3.20
CA LEU A 195 4.54 15.99 2.71
C LEU A 195 4.55 16.05 1.18
N GLU A 196 4.42 14.91 0.51
CA GLU A 196 4.37 14.80 -0.95
C GLU A 196 3.19 15.55 -1.56
N HIS A 197 2.06 15.63 -0.85
CA HIS A 197 0.90 16.44 -1.24
C HIS A 197 1.08 17.95 -1.05
N HIS A 198 2.12 18.39 -0.35
CA HIS A 198 2.36 19.82 -0.19
C HIS A 198 2.50 20.50 -1.58
N PRO A 199 1.89 21.68 -1.84
CA PRO A 199 1.74 22.21 -3.20
C PRO A 199 3.06 22.43 -3.94
N ARG A 200 4.13 22.72 -3.19
CA ARG A 200 5.49 22.90 -3.72
C ARG A 200 6.13 21.59 -4.21
N LEU A 201 5.78 20.46 -3.60
CA LEU A 201 6.34 19.14 -3.91
C LEU A 201 5.46 18.35 -4.87
N TYR A 202 4.13 18.43 -4.72
CA TYR A 202 3.15 17.61 -5.43
C TYR A 202 3.44 17.49 -6.93
N LYS A 203 3.65 18.60 -7.63
CA LYS A 203 3.86 18.60 -9.10
C LYS A 203 5.12 17.86 -9.54
N HIS A 204 6.12 17.76 -8.68
CA HIS A 204 7.45 17.21 -8.98
C HIS A 204 7.66 15.79 -8.44
N VAL A 205 6.88 15.43 -7.41
CA VAL A 205 7.07 14.18 -6.66
C VAL A 205 5.89 13.26 -6.90
N HIS A 206 4.67 13.71 -6.59
CA HIS A 206 3.51 12.83 -6.41
C HIS A 206 2.48 12.88 -7.55
N ALA A 207 2.62 13.84 -8.46
CA ALA A 207 1.68 14.01 -9.57
C ALA A 207 1.64 12.82 -10.54
N VAL A 208 2.71 12.02 -10.64
CA VAL A 208 2.75 10.79 -11.47
C VAL A 208 1.78 9.74 -10.93
N HIS A 209 1.82 9.50 -9.62
CA HIS A 209 0.91 8.59 -8.94
C HIS A 209 -0.54 8.99 -9.16
N HIS A 210 -0.87 10.27 -8.94
CA HIS A 210 -2.22 10.82 -9.03
C HIS A 210 -2.79 10.99 -10.45
N ARG A 211 -2.04 10.64 -11.50
CA ARG A 211 -2.64 10.42 -12.84
C ARG A 211 -3.71 9.32 -12.77
N ASN A 212 -3.59 8.41 -11.80
CA ASN A 212 -4.43 7.24 -11.58
C ASN A 212 -5.71 7.49 -10.78
N VAL A 213 -6.50 8.51 -11.12
CA VAL A 213 -7.79 8.79 -10.44
C VAL A 213 -8.72 7.56 -10.36
N ASN A 214 -8.71 6.74 -11.41
CA ASN A 214 -9.30 5.40 -11.40
C ASN A 214 -8.17 4.39 -11.21
N THR A 215 -8.05 3.79 -10.02
CA THR A 215 -6.93 2.93 -9.67
C THR A 215 -7.01 1.57 -10.38
N GLY A 216 -5.87 0.89 -10.48
CA GLY A 216 -5.79 -0.51 -10.89
C GLY A 216 -4.60 -1.21 -10.25
N PRO A 217 -4.44 -2.54 -10.37
CA PRO A 217 -3.44 -3.31 -9.63
C PRO A 217 -2.00 -2.81 -9.78
N TRP A 218 -1.66 -2.22 -10.92
CA TRP A 218 -0.34 -1.65 -11.18
C TRP A 218 -0.15 -0.21 -10.67
N SER A 219 -1.20 0.50 -10.24
CA SER A 219 -1.09 1.92 -9.89
C SER A 219 -0.55 2.17 -8.48
N GLY A 220 -0.55 1.16 -7.59
CA GLY A 220 -0.31 1.38 -6.16
C GLY A 220 1.06 1.95 -5.79
N ILE A 221 2.09 1.61 -6.55
CA ILE A 221 3.45 2.17 -6.42
C ILE A 221 3.97 2.65 -7.79
N SER A 222 3.05 3.02 -8.69
CA SER A 222 3.36 3.66 -9.97
C SER A 222 3.74 5.12 -9.75
N ASN A 223 4.91 5.31 -9.17
CA ASN A 223 5.33 6.58 -8.58
C ASN A 223 6.56 7.12 -9.30
N HIS A 224 6.77 8.44 -9.21
CA HIS A 224 8.00 9.04 -9.71
C HIS A 224 9.21 8.57 -8.87
N TRP A 225 10.42 8.71 -9.40
CA TRP A 225 11.65 8.35 -8.68
C TRP A 225 11.78 9.03 -7.32
N TYR A 226 11.49 10.32 -7.25
CA TYR A 226 11.58 11.08 -5.99
C TYR A 226 10.58 10.63 -4.94
N GLU A 227 9.38 10.22 -5.37
CA GLU A 227 8.37 9.67 -4.48
C GLU A 227 8.81 8.31 -3.95
N ASN A 228 9.28 7.42 -4.82
CA ASN A 228 9.78 6.11 -4.38
C ASN A 228 11.00 6.22 -3.46
N LEU A 229 11.88 7.20 -3.68
CA LEU A 229 12.99 7.49 -2.76
C LEU A 229 12.49 7.82 -1.35
N LEU A 230 11.40 8.60 -1.23
CA LEU A 230 10.81 8.93 0.07
C LEU A 230 10.00 7.76 0.64
N TYR A 231 9.13 7.15 -0.17
CA TYR A 231 8.24 6.04 0.19
C TYR A 231 9.01 4.86 0.81
N PHE A 232 10.12 4.43 0.20
CA PHE A 232 10.89 3.29 0.70
C PHE A 232 11.88 3.63 1.83
N THR A 233 12.03 4.89 2.24
CA THR A 233 12.84 5.23 3.45
C THR A 233 12.31 4.57 4.71
N THR A 234 11.05 4.12 4.70
CA THR A 234 10.44 3.30 5.75
C THR A 234 11.31 2.11 6.17
N TYR A 235 12.09 1.52 5.23
CA TYR A 235 12.99 0.39 5.50
C TYR A 235 14.17 0.75 6.40
N PHE A 236 14.56 2.03 6.47
CA PHE A 236 15.72 2.46 7.25
C PHE A 236 15.53 2.30 8.76
N ILE A 237 14.30 2.04 9.22
CA ILE A 237 14.06 1.61 10.60
C ILE A 237 14.89 0.36 10.98
N HIS A 238 15.18 -0.52 10.01
CA HIS A 238 15.97 -1.74 10.21
C HIS A 238 17.47 -1.48 10.41
N LEU A 239 17.93 -0.23 10.22
CA LEU A 239 19.30 0.18 10.56
C LEU A 239 19.45 0.52 12.05
N ILE A 240 18.35 0.74 12.75
CA ILE A 240 18.32 1.21 14.15
C ILE A 240 17.64 0.18 15.05
N VAL A 241 16.54 -0.41 14.58
CA VAL A 241 15.75 -1.38 15.33
C VAL A 241 16.29 -2.80 15.08
N PRO A 242 16.65 -3.57 16.13
CA PRO A 242 17.19 -4.91 15.98
C PRO A 242 16.27 -5.79 15.13
N SER A 243 16.77 -6.20 13.96
CA SER A 243 15.97 -6.83 12.92
C SER A 243 16.60 -8.11 12.39
N HIS A 244 15.77 -8.96 11.81
CA HIS A 244 16.19 -10.19 11.13
C HIS A 244 15.94 -9.97 9.63
N PRO A 245 16.67 -10.60 8.70
CA PRO A 245 16.42 -10.40 7.27
C PRO A 245 14.97 -10.67 6.84
N LEU A 246 14.30 -11.63 7.49
CA LEU A 246 12.86 -11.87 7.28
C LEU A 246 11.98 -10.66 7.61
N HIS A 247 12.32 -9.89 8.65
CA HIS A 247 11.59 -8.65 8.98
C HIS A 247 11.66 -7.65 7.83
N LEU A 248 12.85 -7.44 7.25
CA LEU A 248 13.01 -6.54 6.10
C LEU A 248 12.30 -7.08 4.85
N LEU A 249 12.36 -8.39 4.57
CA LEU A 249 11.61 -8.98 3.45
C LEU A 249 10.10 -8.81 3.62
N PHE A 250 9.58 -9.04 4.82
CA PHE A 250 8.17 -8.84 5.12
C PHE A 250 7.76 -7.38 4.97
N HIS A 251 8.55 -6.45 5.51
CA HIS A 251 8.34 -5.02 5.33
C HIS A 251 8.38 -4.64 3.84
N ALA A 252 9.30 -5.21 3.08
CA ALA A 252 9.43 -4.96 1.66
C ALA A 252 8.20 -5.41 0.88
N TYR A 253 7.71 -6.63 1.11
CA TYR A 253 6.49 -7.10 0.46
C TYR A 253 5.25 -6.36 0.94
N PHE A 254 5.17 -5.98 2.21
CA PHE A 254 4.08 -5.14 2.68
C PHE A 254 4.04 -3.81 1.90
N GLN A 255 5.18 -3.13 1.73
CA GLN A 255 5.24 -1.86 1.00
C GLN A 255 5.09 -2.00 -0.52
N GLN A 256 5.37 -3.17 -1.10
CA GLN A 256 5.34 -3.38 -2.56
C GLN A 256 4.03 -4.01 -3.05
N VAL A 257 3.60 -5.07 -2.37
CA VAL A 257 2.48 -5.93 -2.78
C VAL A 257 1.17 -5.49 -2.14
N SER A 258 1.16 -4.98 -0.90
CA SER A 258 -0.09 -4.47 -0.29
C SER A 258 -0.77 -3.39 -1.15
N PRO A 259 -0.03 -2.41 -1.72
CA PRO A 259 -0.61 -1.41 -2.61
C PRO A 259 -1.26 -1.99 -3.88
N VAL A 260 -0.80 -3.14 -4.37
CA VAL A 260 -1.43 -3.82 -5.52
C VAL A 260 -2.87 -4.19 -5.20
N LEU A 261 -3.11 -4.68 -3.98
CA LEU A 261 -4.45 -5.01 -3.53
C LEU A 261 -5.24 -3.73 -3.28
N SER A 262 -4.72 -2.79 -2.47
CA SER A 262 -5.46 -1.57 -2.09
C SER A 262 -5.82 -0.65 -3.27
N HIS A 263 -5.09 -0.75 -4.38
CA HIS A 263 -5.35 -0.02 -5.63
C HIS A 263 -6.00 -0.87 -6.72
N SER A 264 -6.44 -2.09 -6.41
CA SER A 264 -7.02 -2.97 -7.42
C SER A 264 -8.29 -2.43 -8.07
N GLY A 265 -8.94 -1.40 -7.49
CA GLY A 265 -10.15 -0.75 -8.00
C GLY A 265 -11.47 -1.42 -7.61
N PHE A 266 -11.43 -2.42 -6.74
CA PHE A 266 -12.57 -3.21 -6.27
C PHE A 266 -12.48 -3.38 -4.76
N GLU A 267 -13.60 -3.36 -4.01
CA GLU A 267 -13.62 -3.60 -2.55
C GLU A 267 -13.38 -5.08 -2.18
N LYS A 268 -13.71 -6.01 -3.08
CA LYS A 268 -13.60 -7.45 -2.81
C LYS A 268 -13.22 -8.21 -4.07
N LEU A 269 -12.47 -9.30 -3.88
CA LEU A 269 -12.27 -10.32 -4.91
C LEU A 269 -13.33 -11.41 -4.74
N ARG A 270 -13.90 -11.83 -5.86
CA ARG A 270 -14.88 -12.93 -5.90
C ARG A 270 -14.22 -14.20 -6.43
N ALA A 271 -14.42 -15.32 -5.73
CA ALA A 271 -14.18 -16.65 -6.27
C ALA A 271 -15.53 -17.34 -6.47
N ARG A 272 -15.88 -17.61 -7.73
CA ARG A 272 -17.23 -18.06 -8.12
C ARG A 272 -18.30 -17.11 -7.58
N GLU A 273 -19.18 -17.59 -6.71
CA GLU A 273 -20.28 -16.81 -6.15
C GLU A 273 -19.98 -16.20 -4.77
N THR A 274 -18.80 -16.46 -4.19
CA THR A 274 -18.44 -16.06 -2.82
C THR A 274 -17.32 -15.02 -2.76
N ASP A 275 -17.37 -14.15 -1.75
CA ASP A 275 -16.27 -13.24 -1.42
C ASP A 275 -15.05 -14.07 -0.98
N ALA A 276 -13.92 -13.90 -1.67
CA ALA A 276 -12.71 -14.70 -1.48
C ALA A 276 -11.59 -13.95 -0.75
N ALA A 277 -11.48 -12.65 -0.99
CA ALA A 277 -10.48 -11.78 -0.35
C ALA A 277 -10.98 -10.34 -0.33
N ARG A 278 -10.46 -9.54 0.60
CA ARG A 278 -10.57 -8.09 0.51
C ARG A 278 -9.59 -7.62 -0.56
N ALA A 279 -10.10 -6.88 -1.53
CA ALA A 279 -9.31 -6.17 -2.52
C ALA A 279 -9.61 -4.70 -2.32
N GLY A 280 -8.67 -3.82 -2.64
CA GLY A 280 -8.95 -2.40 -2.62
C GLY A 280 -9.12 -1.82 -1.22
N ASP A 281 -9.15 -0.50 -1.20
CA ASP A 281 -9.43 0.28 0.00
C ASP A 281 -10.23 1.51 -0.42
N PHE A 282 -11.51 1.58 -0.04
CA PHE A 282 -12.34 2.74 -0.36
C PHE A 282 -11.79 4.02 0.28
N PHE A 283 -11.10 3.92 1.43
CA PHE A 283 -10.39 5.05 2.05
C PHE A 283 -9.39 5.67 1.06
N HIS A 284 -8.59 4.83 0.42
CA HIS A 284 -7.58 5.26 -0.53
C HIS A 284 -8.17 5.57 -1.91
N GLN A 285 -9.26 4.93 -2.31
CA GLN A 285 -9.96 5.30 -3.54
C GLN A 285 -10.58 6.72 -3.44
N LEU A 286 -11.08 7.11 -2.26
CA LEU A 286 -11.49 8.49 -1.98
C LEU A 286 -10.30 9.45 -2.09
N HIS A 287 -9.13 9.05 -1.60
CA HIS A 287 -7.89 9.81 -1.74
C HIS A 287 -7.55 10.08 -3.22
N HIS A 288 -7.52 9.06 -4.08
CA HIS A 288 -7.27 9.24 -5.52
C HIS A 288 -8.33 10.09 -6.23
N ARG A 289 -9.54 10.17 -5.68
CA ARG A 289 -10.63 10.98 -6.24
C ARG A 289 -10.55 12.44 -5.82
N TYR A 290 -10.19 12.71 -4.57
CA TYR A 290 -10.29 14.03 -3.95
C TYR A 290 -8.96 14.67 -3.54
N PHE A 291 -7.87 13.90 -3.53
CA PHE A 291 -6.46 14.29 -3.36
C PHE A 291 -6.15 14.82 -1.95
N GLU A 292 -6.84 15.87 -1.49
CA GLU A 292 -6.56 16.52 -0.21
C GLU A 292 -7.33 15.91 0.97
N CYS A 293 -7.28 14.58 1.08
CA CYS A 293 -7.84 13.82 2.19
C CYS A 293 -7.16 12.46 2.33
N ASN A 294 -7.33 11.76 3.45
CA ASN A 294 -6.94 10.36 3.59
C ASN A 294 -5.48 10.07 3.20
N TYR A 295 -4.53 10.86 3.73
CA TYR A 295 -3.10 10.72 3.46
C TYR A 295 -2.48 9.48 4.10
N GLY A 296 -3.13 8.91 5.12
CA GLY A 296 -2.63 7.76 5.85
C GLY A 296 -3.26 6.46 5.40
N THR A 297 -3.56 5.65 6.40
CA THR A 297 -4.18 4.33 6.27
C THR A 297 -5.31 4.23 7.30
N SER A 298 -6.20 3.26 7.14
CA SER A 298 -7.31 3.03 8.09
C SER A 298 -6.84 2.56 9.49
N GLU A 299 -5.61 2.06 9.55
CA GLU A 299 -4.98 1.37 10.68
C GLU A 299 -4.59 2.34 11.80
N ILE A 300 -4.14 3.55 11.45
CA ILE A 300 -3.82 4.61 12.39
C ILE A 300 -4.62 5.86 11.98
N PRO A 301 -5.52 6.39 12.83
CA PRO A 301 -6.48 7.42 12.45
C PRO A 301 -5.87 8.83 12.40
N PHE A 302 -4.67 8.97 11.83
CA PHE A 302 -3.97 10.25 11.70
C PHE A 302 -4.79 11.27 10.93
N ASP A 303 -5.45 10.87 9.84
CA ASP A 303 -6.32 11.77 9.09
C ASP A 303 -7.47 12.33 9.93
N LYS A 304 -7.97 11.55 10.90
CA LYS A 304 -9.01 12.03 11.81
C LYS A 304 -8.42 13.01 12.85
N TRP A 305 -7.23 12.71 13.37
CA TRP A 305 -6.55 13.56 14.34
C TRP A 305 -6.07 14.90 13.75
N PHE A 306 -5.73 14.91 12.47
CA PHE A 306 -5.19 16.09 11.79
C PHE A 306 -6.16 16.73 10.78
N GLY A 307 -7.43 16.32 10.78
CA GLY A 307 -8.51 17.01 10.06
C GLY A 307 -8.57 16.74 8.55
N THR A 308 -7.94 15.69 8.05
CA THR A 308 -7.88 15.31 6.62
C THR A 308 -8.70 14.07 6.29
N TYR A 309 -9.47 13.54 7.24
CA TYR A 309 -10.27 12.34 7.05
C TYR A 309 -11.51 12.57 6.16
N HIS A 310 -11.71 11.67 5.21
CA HIS A 310 -12.88 11.59 4.34
C HIS A 310 -13.50 10.20 4.42
N ASP A 311 -14.74 10.13 4.88
CA ASP A 311 -15.44 8.88 5.19
C ASP A 311 -16.38 8.39 4.08
N GLY A 312 -16.52 9.15 2.99
CA GLY A 312 -17.43 8.84 1.87
C GLY A 312 -18.74 9.62 1.92
N SER A 313 -18.96 10.43 2.96
CA SER A 313 -20.13 11.31 3.05
C SER A 313 -19.99 12.55 2.15
N ALA A 314 -21.14 13.08 1.72
CA ALA A 314 -21.20 14.37 1.01
C ALA A 314 -20.69 15.56 1.85
N GLU A 315 -20.82 15.48 3.18
CA GLU A 315 -20.27 16.47 4.10
C GLU A 315 -18.73 16.46 4.04
N ALA A 316 -18.11 15.28 4.13
CA ALA A 316 -16.67 15.14 4.00
C ALA A 316 -16.17 15.62 2.63
N THR A 317 -16.90 15.34 1.55
CA THR A 317 -16.58 15.85 0.20
C THR A 317 -16.59 17.38 0.15
N THR A 318 -17.57 18.01 0.79
CA THR A 318 -17.65 19.48 0.85
C THR A 318 -16.47 20.06 1.63
N ARG A 319 -16.13 19.48 2.79
CA ARG A 319 -14.97 19.87 3.60
C ARG A 319 -13.66 19.74 2.82
N THR A 320 -13.42 18.60 2.17
CA THR A 320 -12.19 18.36 1.40
C THR A 320 -12.03 19.33 0.24
N ARG A 321 -13.11 19.67 -0.47
CA ARG A 321 -13.05 20.68 -1.54
C ARG A 321 -12.73 22.08 -1.02
N ALA A 322 -13.27 22.44 0.14
CA ALA A 322 -12.95 23.72 0.79
C ALA A 322 -11.47 23.76 1.21
N PHE A 323 -10.97 22.68 1.82
CA PHE A 323 -9.57 22.55 2.22
C PHE A 323 -8.61 22.62 1.02
N LYS A 324 -8.92 21.94 -0.09
CA LYS A 324 -8.16 22.06 -1.34
C LYS A 324 -8.04 23.51 -1.79
N LYS A 325 -9.13 24.27 -1.83
CA LYS A 325 -9.09 25.68 -2.24
C LYS A 325 -8.14 26.48 -1.36
N GLN A 326 -8.24 26.33 -0.04
CA GLN A 326 -7.36 27.02 0.92
C GLN A 326 -5.87 26.67 0.72
N MET A 327 -5.56 25.43 0.37
CA MET A 327 -4.18 24.96 0.21
C MET A 327 -3.48 25.52 -1.04
N TYR A 328 -4.24 25.95 -2.05
CA TYR A 328 -3.72 26.46 -3.33
C TYR A 328 -4.01 27.95 -3.57
N THR A 329 -4.63 28.64 -2.61
CA THR A 329 -4.72 30.10 -2.52
C THR A 329 -3.67 30.63 -1.58
#